data_AF-A0A453FQ98-F1
#
_entry.id   AF-A0A453FQ98-F1
#
_cell.length_a   1.000
_cell.length_b   1.000
_cell.length_c   1.000
_cell.angle_alpha   90.00
_cell.angle_beta   90.00
_cell.angle_gamma   90.00
#
_symmetry.space_group_name_H-M   'P 1'
#
loop_
_entity.id
_entity.type
_entity.pdbx_description
1 polymer ?
#
loop_
_entity_poly.entity_id
_entity_poly.type
_entity_poly.pdbx_seq_one_letter_code
_entity_poly.pdbx_strand_id
1 'polypeptide(L)' 'FPVKGLYQALAIASMCMQEDPSKRPKIGDVVDALTFLAEQKYYPQRDREAAQAKGGDCSTPPKKDMGF' A
#
# COMPACT_ATOMS: atom_id res chain seq x y z
N PHE A 1 10.79 -12.92 -7.87
CA PHE A 1 9.52 -12.21 -7.58
C PHE A 1 9.83 -10.88 -6.89
N PRO A 2 9.32 -9.73 -7.36
CA PRO A 2 9.57 -8.46 -6.72
C PRO A 2 8.86 -8.39 -5.36
N VAL A 3 9.62 -7.99 -4.34
CA VAL A 3 9.19 -7.93 -2.94
C VAL A 3 7.99 -7.00 -2.74
N LYS A 4 7.90 -5.89 -3.49
CA LYS A 4 6.80 -4.93 -3.41
C LYS A 4 5.43 -5.54 -3.76
N GLY A 5 5.36 -6.38 -4.81
CA GLY A 5 4.12 -7.03 -5.21
C GLY A 5 3.65 -8.12 -4.23
N LEU A 6 4.58 -8.74 -3.50
CA LEU A 6 4.25 -9.70 -2.45
C LEU A 6 3.55 -9.00 -1.27
N TYR A 7 4.09 -7.87 -0.81
CA TYR A 7 3.50 -7.11 0.29
C TYR A 7 2.12 -6.56 -0.05
N GLN A 8 1.91 -6.13 -1.30
CA GLN A 8 0.59 -5.67 -1.74
C GLN A 8 -0.43 -6.80 -1.80
N ALA A 9 -0.05 -7.98 -2.30
CA ALA A 9 -0.92 -9.16 -2.28
C ALA A 9 -1.26 -9.59 -0.83
N LEU A 10 -0.30 -9.50 0.09
CA LEU A 10 -0.52 -9.77 1.51
C LEU A 10 -1.48 -8.77 2.15
N ALA A 11 -1.36 -7.48 1.83
CA ALA A 11 -2.29 -6.45 2.30
C ALA A 11 -3.73 -6.73 1.82
N ILE A 12 -3.88 -7.13 0.54
CA ILE A 12 -5.18 -7.52 -0.03
C ILE A 12 -5.76 -8.75 0.70
N ALA A 13 -4.94 -9.76 0.98
CA ALA A 13 -5.36 -10.92 1.76
C ALA A 13 -5.85 -10.53 3.17
N SER A 14 -5.19 -9.55 3.82
CA SER A 14 -5.64 -9.05 5.12
C SER A 14 -6.99 -8.34 5.05
N MET A 15 -7.27 -7.60 3.97
CA MET A 15 -8.57 -6.93 3.77
C MET A 15 -9.73 -7.95 3.70
N CYS A 16 -9.46 -9.16 3.21
CA CYS A 16 -10.45 -10.23 3.11
C CYS A 16 -10.79 -10.89 4.45
N MET A 17 -9.92 -10.81 5.46
CA MET A 17 -10.10 -11.43 6.78
C MET A 17 -10.79 -10.51 7.81
N GLN A 18 -11.28 -9.33 7.39
CA GLN A 18 -11.89 -8.39 8.31
C GLN A 18 -13.17 -8.92 8.99
N GLU A 19 -13.35 -8.57 10.26
CA GLU A 19 -14.49 -8.99 11.09
C GLU A 19 -15.83 -8.44 10.55
N ASP A 20 -15.83 -7.19 10.07
CA ASP A 20 -16.99 -6.57 9.42
C ASP A 20 -17.15 -7.04 7.97
N PRO A 21 -18.27 -7.68 7.60
CA PRO A 21 -18.52 -8.14 6.24
C PRO A 21 -18.64 -6.97 5.24
N SER A 22 -19.06 -5.79 5.70
CA SER A 22 -19.16 -4.58 4.87
C SER A 22 -17.80 -3.98 4.51
N LYS A 23 -16.73 -4.32 5.24
CA LYS A 23 -15.36 -3.87 4.95
C LYS A 23 -14.58 -4.84 4.08
N ARG A 24 -15.11 -6.05 3.87
CA ARG A 24 -14.51 -7.04 2.98
C ARG A 24 -14.69 -6.57 1.53
N PRO A 25 -13.60 -6.45 0.75
CA PRO A 25 -13.71 -6.06 -0.65
C PRO A 25 -14.48 -7.11 -1.46
N LYS A 26 -15.13 -6.71 -2.55
CA LYS A 26 -15.78 -7.66 -3.44
C LYS A 26 -14.72 -8.57 -4.06
N ILE A 27 -15.07 -9.83 -4.27
CA ILE A 27 -14.13 -10.80 -4.85
C ILE A 27 -13.65 -10.38 -6.25
N GLY A 28 -14.49 -9.67 -7.02
CA GLY A 28 -14.11 -9.08 -8.31
C GLY A 28 -12.97 -8.07 -8.18
N ASP A 29 -13.11 -7.12 -7.24
CA ASP A 29 -12.09 -6.09 -6.97
C ASP A 29 -10.75 -6.71 -6.51
N VAL A 30 -10.82 -7.81 -5.75
CA VAL A 30 -9.65 -8.57 -5.29
C VAL A 30 -8.93 -9.24 -6.47
N VAL A 31 -9.68 -9.90 -7.36
CA VAL A 31 -9.10 -10.58 -8.53
C VAL A 31 -8.53 -9.57 -9.52
N ASP A 32 -9.18 -8.43 -9.73
CA ASP A 32 -8.67 -7.35 -10.59
C ASP A 32 -7.36 -6.77 -10.04
N ALA A 33 -7.30 -6.49 -8.73
CA ALA A 33 -6.08 -5.99 -8.09
C ALA A 33 -4.92 -7.00 -8.16
N LEU A 34 -5.21 -8.29 -7.98
CA LEU A 34 -4.21 -9.36 -8.10
C LEU A 34 -3.75 -9.57 -9.55
N THR A 35 -4.67 -9.45 -10.51
CA THR A 35 -4.37 -9.50 -11.96
C THR A 35 -3.46 -8.33 -12.34
N PHE A 36 -3.80 -7.12 -11.90
CA PHE A 36 -2.97 -5.93 -12.12
C PHE A 36 -1.57 -6.09 -11.50
N LEU A 37 -1.45 -6.70 -10.31
CA LEU A 37 -0.16 -7.00 -9.69
C LEU A 37 0.67 -8.04 -10.47
N ALA A 38 0.01 -9.00 -11.10
CA ALA A 38 0.66 -9.98 -11.96
C ALA A 38 1.13 -9.35 -13.29
N GLU A 39 0.33 -8.45 -13.86
CA GLU A 39 0.67 -7.69 -15.07
C GLU A 39 1.77 -6.65 -14.83
N GLN A 40 1.77 -5.98 -13.67
CA GLN A 40 2.84 -5.08 -13.23
C GLN A 40 4.17 -5.81 -12.99
N LYS A 41 4.16 -7.11 -12.67
CA LYS A 41 5.39 -7.92 -12.65
C LYS A 41 5.94 -8.16 -14.06
N TYR A 42 5.07 -8.21 -15.07
CA TYR A 42 5.45 -8.38 -16.47
C TYR A 42 5.94 -7.07 -17.10
N TYR A 43 5.34 -5.94 -16.70
CA TYR A 43 5.80 -4.58 -17.02
C TYR A 43 6.30 -3.87 -15.75
N PRO A 44 7.55 -4.11 -15.32
CA PRO A 44 8.12 -3.43 -14.16
C PRO A 44 8.30 -1.94 -14.49
N GLN A 45 7.26 -1.16 -14.25
CA GLN A 45 7.28 0.26 -13.88
C GLN A 45 8.26 1.15 -14.66
N ARG A 46 7.87 1.62 -15.86
CA ARG A 46 8.57 2.74 -16.50
C ARG A 46 8.30 4.10 -15.83
N ASP A 47 7.23 4.30 -15.05
CA ASP A 47 6.79 5.70 -14.80
C ASP A 47 6.25 6.03 -13.38
N ARG A 48 6.49 5.23 -12.33
CA ARG A 48 5.94 5.52 -10.98
C ARG A 48 6.92 6.14 -9.98
N GLU A 49 8.08 6.60 -10.45
CA GLU A 49 9.02 7.37 -9.63
C GLU A 49 8.66 8.87 -9.55
N ALA A 50 7.64 9.33 -10.29
CA ALA A 50 7.26 10.74 -10.34
C ALA A 50 6.12 11.18 -9.37
N ALA A 51 5.45 10.26 -8.66
CA ALA A 51 4.22 10.60 -7.90
C ALA A 51 4.27 10.34 -6.39
N GLN A 52 5.38 9.86 -5.83
CA GLN A 52 5.52 9.66 -4.38
C GLN A 52 6.47 10.69 -3.74
N ALA A 53 6.25 11.95 -4.08
CA ALA A 53 6.64 13.07 -3.23
C ALA A 53 5.36 13.86 -2.96
N LYS A 54 4.70 13.58 -1.82
CA LYS A 54 3.72 14.42 -1.08
C LYS A 54 2.73 13.51 -0.36
N GLY A 55 3.01 13.21 0.90
CA GLY A 55 2.01 12.55 1.75
C GLY A 55 2.60 11.96 3.02
N GLY A 56 2.75 12.80 4.05
CA GLY A 56 2.79 12.35 5.43
C GLY A 56 4.08 12.62 6.17
N ASP A 57 4.31 13.86 6.58
CA ASP A 57 4.84 14.09 7.93
C ASP A 57 3.72 14.77 8.73
N CYS A 58 3.18 14.03 9.69
CA CYS A 58 2.23 14.55 10.66
C CYS A 58 2.97 14.52 12.00
N SER A 59 3.11 15.70 12.59
CA SER A 59 3.24 15.91 14.02
C SER A 59 4.49 15.31 14.69
N THR A 60 5.59 16.05 14.67
CA THR A 60 6.53 16.01 15.80
C THR A 60 7.04 17.44 16.07
N PRO A 61 6.64 18.09 17.17
CA PRO A 61 7.25 19.37 17.53
C PRO A 61 8.72 19.14 17.89
N PRO A 62 9.67 19.92 17.34
CA PRO A 62 11.05 19.86 17.79
C PRO A 62 11.11 20.38 19.23
N LYS A 63 11.55 19.51 20.14
CA LYS A 63 11.90 19.88 21.51
C LYS A 63 13.06 20.87 21.43
N LYS A 64 12.79 22.14 21.68
CA LYS A 64 13.83 23.17 21.84
C LYS A 64 13.96 23.45 23.33
N ASP A 65 15.10 23.03 23.86
CA ASP A 65 15.78 23.56 25.04
C ASP A 65 15.02 23.53 26.38
N MET A 66 15.23 22.46 27.13
CA MET A 66 15.17 22.49 28.60
C MET A 66 16.62 22.52 29.12
N GLY A 67 17.12 23.72 29.35
CA GLY A 67 18.36 24.01 30.07
C GLY A 67 18.05 24.94 31.24
N PHE A 68 18.68 24.64 32.39
CA PHE A 68 18.58 25.24 33.72
C PHE A 68 18.26 26.73 33.81
#